data_AF-A0A356Z9A8-F1
#
_entry.id   AF-A0A356Z9A8-F1
#
_cell.length_a   1.000
_cell.length_b   1.000
_cell.length_c   1.000
_cell.angle_alpha   90.00
_cell.angle_beta   90.00
_cell.angle_gamma   90.00
#
_symmetry.space_group_name_H-M   'P 1'
#
loop_
_entity.id
_entity.type
_entity.pdbx_description
1 polymer ?
#
loop_
_entity_poly.entity_id
_entity_poly.type
_entity_poly.pdbx_seq_one_letter_code
_entity_poly.pdbx_strand_id
1 'polypeptide(L)'
;LVTLVNLLGARMLSHLESGLAAIKLLAIIGFIIIALVLVLGLLPGKAPVGTGALTSVAWFPNGLGGLAGSMLIVLFCYAGFEIIGLASSEAREPHKTVPRAIRLTVISLVILYLGVIVLLLPLIATNQLPANTSPMVAALTARGLGFAAGIMNVVLVTAIISTMLASTFGLG
;
A
#
# COMPACT_ATOMS: atom_id res chain seq x y z
N LEU A 1 15.60 -35.81 -3.17
CA LEU A 1 15.15 -35.58 -1.78
C LEU A 1 15.17 -34.10 -1.43
N VAL A 2 16.32 -33.42 -1.50
CA VAL A 2 16.47 -31.97 -1.22
C VAL A 2 15.55 -31.09 -2.09
N THR A 3 15.49 -31.32 -3.40
CA THR A 3 14.61 -30.57 -4.32
C THR A 3 13.11 -30.75 -4.01
N LEU A 4 12.72 -31.95 -3.58
CA LEU A 4 11.33 -32.28 -3.24
C LEU A 4 10.90 -31.58 -1.94
N VAL A 5 11.79 -31.55 -0.95
CA VAL A 5 11.59 -30.82 0.31
C VAL A 5 11.53 -29.31 0.07
N ASN A 6 12.40 -28.76 -0.77
CA ASN A 6 12.38 -27.35 -1.13
C ASN A 6 11.11 -26.95 -1.89
N LEU A 7 10.64 -27.77 -2.84
CA LEU A 7 9.40 -27.52 -3.58
C LEU A 7 8.15 -27.56 -2.68
N LEU A 8 8.13 -28.45 -1.68
CA LEU A 8 7.07 -28.49 -0.66
C LEU A 8 7.05 -27.21 0.18
N GLY A 9 8.23 -26.74 0.62
CA GLY A 9 8.37 -25.48 1.36
C GLY A 9 7.95 -24.27 0.52
N ALA A 10 8.42 -24.17 -0.71
CA ALA A 10 8.11 -23.06 -1.63
C ALA A 10 6.61 -22.99 -1.97
N ARG A 11 5.97 -24.16 -2.20
CA ARG A 11 4.52 -24.20 -2.45
C ARG A 11 3.72 -23.73 -1.25
N MET A 12 4.09 -24.13 -0.04
CA MET A 12 3.40 -23.72 1.18
C MET A 12 3.57 -22.21 1.44
N LEU A 13 4.79 -21.70 1.27
CA LEU A 13 5.07 -20.26 1.37
C LEU A 13 4.25 -19.45 0.36
N SER A 14 4.17 -19.90 -0.89
CA SER A 14 3.39 -19.23 -1.93
C SER A 14 1.89 -19.11 -1.58
N HIS A 15 1.29 -20.15 -1.00
CA HIS A 15 -0.11 -20.09 -0.55
C HIS A 15 -0.29 -19.11 0.61
N LEU A 16 0.64 -19.09 1.56
CA LEU A 16 0.63 -18.13 2.67
C LEU A 16 0.76 -16.69 2.16
N GLU A 17 1.71 -16.43 1.25
CA GLU A 17 1.92 -15.12 0.67
C GLU A 17 0.72 -14.62 -0.12
N SER A 18 0.06 -15.50 -0.89
CA SER A 18 -1.18 -15.15 -1.59
C SER A 18 -2.29 -14.73 -0.61
N GLY A 19 -2.47 -15.47 0.49
CA GLY A 19 -3.43 -15.11 1.54
C GLY A 19 -3.07 -13.80 2.25
N LEU A 20 -1.79 -13.60 2.58
CA LEU A 20 -1.27 -12.37 3.17
C LEU A 20 -1.47 -11.17 2.24
N ALA A 21 -1.26 -11.34 0.93
CA ALA A 21 -1.51 -10.29 -0.06
C ALA A 21 -2.98 -9.88 -0.11
N ALA A 22 -3.92 -10.84 -0.02
CA ALA A 22 -5.35 -10.55 0.05
C ALA A 22 -5.71 -9.73 1.31
N ILE A 23 -5.14 -10.08 2.47
CA ILE A 23 -5.34 -9.33 3.73
C ILE A 23 -4.84 -7.87 3.59
N LYS A 24 -3.66 -7.67 2.99
CA LYS A 24 -3.09 -6.33 2.74
C LYS A 24 -4.04 -5.50 1.86
N LEU A 25 -4.54 -6.10 0.78
CA LEU A 25 -5.44 -5.44 -0.15
C LEU A 25 -6.77 -5.05 0.52
N LEU A 26 -7.35 -5.96 1.32
CA LEU A 26 -8.55 -5.69 2.10
C LEU A 26 -8.36 -4.55 3.10
N ALA A 27 -7.20 -4.47 3.77
CA ALA A 27 -6.91 -3.38 4.69
C ALA A 27 -6.80 -2.02 3.99
N ILE A 28 -6.17 -1.97 2.81
CA ILE A 28 -6.11 -0.74 2.00
C ILE A 28 -7.51 -0.30 1.57
N ILE A 29 -8.32 -1.23 1.06
CA ILE A 29 -9.71 -0.95 0.67
C ILE A 29 -10.54 -0.49 1.88
N GLY A 30 -10.38 -1.16 3.03
CA GLY A 30 -11.04 -0.79 4.28
C GLY A 30 -10.67 0.62 4.73
N PHE A 31 -9.39 0.99 4.66
CA PHE A 31 -8.95 2.36 4.94
C PHE A 31 -9.60 3.36 3.98
N ILE A 32 -9.61 3.08 2.67
CA ILE A 32 -10.24 3.96 1.66
C ILE A 32 -11.71 4.18 2.01
N ILE A 33 -12.46 3.12 2.34
CA ILE A 33 -13.88 3.23 2.70
C ILE A 33 -14.06 4.08 3.97
N ILE A 34 -13.29 3.80 5.03
CA ILE A 34 -13.37 4.54 6.29
C ILE A 34 -13.04 6.03 6.07
N ALA A 35 -11.97 6.31 5.34
CA ALA A 35 -11.55 7.67 5.05
C ALA A 35 -12.58 8.41 4.19
N LEU A 36 -13.18 7.74 3.20
CA LEU A 36 -14.26 8.30 2.39
C LEU A 36 -15.49 8.66 3.25
N VAL A 37 -15.90 7.77 4.14
CA VAL A 37 -17.00 8.01 5.09
C VAL A 37 -16.72 9.21 6.00
N LEU A 38 -15.48 9.36 6.47
CA LEU A 38 -15.04 10.51 7.28
C LEU A 38 -15.04 11.82 6.49
N VAL A 39 -14.50 11.81 5.26
CA VAL A 39 -14.43 12.97 4.38
C VAL A 39 -15.83 13.47 4.02
N LEU A 40 -16.72 12.56 3.65
CA LEU A 40 -18.11 12.88 3.29
C LEU A 40 -19.01 13.18 4.51
N GLY A 41 -18.56 12.91 5.74
CA GLY A 41 -19.35 13.12 6.95
C GLY A 41 -20.54 12.18 7.09
N LEU A 42 -20.43 10.96 6.56
CA LEU A 42 -21.50 9.94 6.65
C LEU A 42 -21.56 9.26 8.04
N LEU A 43 -20.70 9.68 8.98
CA LEU A 43 -20.69 9.19 10.35
C LEU A 43 -21.67 10.00 11.23
N PRO A 44 -22.69 9.34 11.83
CA PRO A 44 -23.64 10.04 12.70
C PRO A 44 -22.92 10.65 13.91
N GLY A 45 -23.18 11.93 14.17
CA GLY A 45 -22.61 12.66 15.31
C GLY A 45 -21.21 13.25 15.11
N LYS A 46 -20.63 13.17 13.90
CA LYS A 46 -19.39 13.90 13.56
C LYS A 46 -19.59 14.79 12.34
N ALA A 47 -19.04 16.01 12.41
CA ALA A 47 -19.00 16.90 11.26
C ALA A 47 -18.13 16.30 10.14
N PRO A 48 -18.48 16.52 8.85
CA PRO A 48 -17.66 16.10 7.73
C PRO A 48 -16.26 16.68 7.83
N VAL A 49 -15.24 15.85 7.56
CA VAL A 49 -13.86 16.35 7.44
C VAL A 49 -13.74 17.28 6.23
N GLY A 50 -14.45 16.99 5.13
CA GLY A 50 -14.43 17.82 3.91
C GLY A 50 -13.01 17.98 3.37
N THR A 51 -12.60 19.23 3.09
CA THR A 51 -11.21 19.55 2.71
C THR A 51 -10.23 19.40 3.87
N GLY A 52 -10.71 19.41 5.12
CA GLY A 52 -9.93 19.08 6.30
C GLY A 52 -8.57 19.77 6.37
N ALA A 53 -7.51 19.00 6.58
CA ALA A 53 -6.15 19.52 6.70
C ALA A 53 -5.54 20.03 5.38
N LEU A 54 -6.16 19.81 4.21
CA LEU A 54 -5.64 20.32 2.92
C LEU A 54 -5.55 21.84 2.90
N THR A 55 -6.48 22.53 3.57
CA THR A 55 -6.50 24.01 3.59
C THR A 55 -5.44 24.60 4.53
N SER A 56 -4.92 23.81 5.46
CA SER A 56 -3.90 24.24 6.43
C SER A 56 -2.47 23.91 6.02
N VAL A 57 -2.27 23.20 4.90
CA VAL A 57 -0.96 22.71 4.46
C VAL A 57 -0.48 23.51 3.25
N ALA A 58 0.77 23.97 3.30
CA ALA A 58 1.43 24.58 2.15
C ALA A 58 1.67 23.52 1.06
N TRP A 59 1.29 23.83 -0.16
CA TRP A 59 1.64 23.01 -1.33
C TRP A 59 3.14 23.16 -1.61
N PHE A 60 3.82 22.04 -1.87
CA PHE A 60 5.27 22.00 -2.11
C PHE A 60 6.10 22.70 -1.00
N PRO A 61 5.99 22.26 0.28
CA PRO A 61 6.66 22.94 1.39
C PRO A 61 8.19 22.93 1.27
N ASN A 62 8.75 21.96 0.54
CA ASN A 62 10.18 21.81 0.27
C ASN A 62 10.56 22.20 -1.18
N GLY A 63 9.67 22.90 -1.89
CA GLY A 63 9.86 23.30 -3.29
C GLY A 63 10.12 22.13 -4.25
N LEU A 64 10.74 22.43 -5.40
CA LEU A 64 11.06 21.44 -6.43
C LEU A 64 12.13 20.42 -5.97
N GLY A 65 13.04 20.82 -5.08
CA GLY A 65 14.05 19.92 -4.50
C GLY A 65 13.41 18.81 -3.67
N GLY A 66 12.42 19.15 -2.85
CA GLY A 66 11.64 18.15 -2.10
C GLY A 66 10.82 17.23 -2.99
N LEU A 67 10.25 17.75 -4.07
CA LEU A 67 9.57 16.94 -5.08
C LEU A 67 10.53 15.93 -5.69
N ALA A 68 11.68 16.38 -6.20
CA ALA A 68 12.69 15.50 -6.80
C ALA A 68 13.17 14.42 -5.81
N GLY A 69 13.44 14.79 -4.55
CA GLY A 69 13.80 13.84 -3.50
C GLY A 69 12.71 12.79 -3.23
N SER A 70 11.44 13.21 -3.18
CA SER A 70 10.31 12.28 -3.00
C SER A 70 10.15 11.32 -4.20
N MET A 71 10.44 11.77 -5.42
CA MET A 71 10.40 10.92 -6.61
C MET A 71 11.45 9.80 -6.57
N LEU A 72 12.62 10.05 -5.97
CA LEU A 72 13.64 9.00 -5.77
C LEU A 72 13.15 7.90 -4.82
N ILE A 73 12.51 8.28 -3.71
CA ILE A 73 11.92 7.33 -2.75
C ILE A 73 10.82 6.53 -3.43
N VAL A 74 9.94 7.21 -4.18
CA VAL A 74 8.89 6.58 -4.98
C VAL A 74 9.51 5.55 -5.93
N LEU A 75 10.51 5.93 -6.74
CA LEU A 75 11.17 5.03 -7.68
C LEU A 75 11.67 3.76 -7.00
N PHE A 76 12.30 3.88 -5.83
CA PHE A 76 12.79 2.74 -5.05
C PHE A 76 11.64 1.86 -4.53
N CYS A 77 10.52 2.45 -4.09
CA CYS A 77 9.34 1.70 -3.66
C CYS A 77 8.67 0.90 -4.79
N TYR A 78 8.89 1.27 -6.05
CA TYR A 78 8.38 0.55 -7.22
C TYR A 78 9.44 -0.39 -7.85
N ALA A 79 10.57 -0.64 -7.18
CA ALA A 79 11.47 -1.72 -7.58
C ALA A 79 10.79 -3.08 -7.31
N GLY A 80 10.65 -3.93 -8.33
CA GLY A 80 10.03 -5.27 -8.20
C GLY A 80 9.01 -5.64 -9.28
N PHE A 81 8.60 -4.73 -10.17
CA PHE A 81 7.72 -5.08 -11.30
C PHE A 81 8.44 -5.95 -12.35
N GLU A 82 9.76 -5.96 -12.33
CA GLU A 82 10.59 -6.80 -13.20
C GLU A 82 10.31 -8.30 -13.05
N ILE A 83 9.81 -8.73 -11.88
CA ILE A 83 9.41 -10.11 -11.62
C ILE A 83 8.32 -10.59 -12.60
N ILE A 84 7.44 -9.70 -13.04
CA ILE A 84 6.41 -10.04 -14.06
C ILE A 84 7.08 -10.35 -15.41
N GLY A 85 8.19 -9.69 -15.72
CA GLY A 85 9.01 -9.96 -16.90
C GLY A 85 9.75 -11.30 -16.79
N LEU A 86 10.29 -11.63 -15.62
CA LEU A 86 10.95 -12.92 -15.37
C LEU A 86 9.98 -14.10 -15.51
N ALA A 87 8.74 -13.94 -15.05
CA ALA A 87 7.69 -14.94 -15.17
C ALA A 87 7.13 -15.10 -16.60
N SER A 88 7.62 -14.31 -17.57
CA SER A 88 7.14 -14.38 -18.97
C SER A 88 7.45 -15.71 -19.66
N SER A 89 8.55 -16.38 -19.27
CA SER A 89 8.93 -17.69 -19.81
C SER A 89 7.98 -18.82 -19.40
N GLU A 90 7.26 -18.64 -18.28
CA GLU A 90 6.28 -19.59 -17.75
C GLU A 90 4.84 -19.25 -18.17
N ALA A 91 4.62 -18.09 -18.80
CA ALA A 91 3.30 -17.61 -19.17
C ALA A 91 2.80 -18.20 -20.50
N ARG A 92 1.51 -18.55 -20.55
CA ARG A 92 0.84 -18.94 -21.80
C ARG A 92 0.58 -17.69 -22.65
N GLU A 93 1.04 -17.69 -23.90
CA GLU A 93 1.01 -16.54 -24.83
C GLU A 93 1.63 -15.24 -24.23
N PRO A 94 2.94 -15.22 -23.94
CA PRO A 94 3.58 -14.13 -23.21
C PRO A 94 3.42 -12.76 -23.90
N HIS A 95 3.38 -12.71 -25.23
CA HIS A 95 3.16 -11.49 -26.01
C HIS A 95 1.83 -10.78 -25.71
N LYS A 96 0.81 -11.49 -25.22
CA LYS A 96 -0.49 -10.92 -24.85
C LYS A 96 -0.65 -10.84 -23.33
N THR A 97 -0.28 -11.90 -22.62
CA THR A 97 -0.53 -12.05 -21.18
C THR A 97 0.34 -11.12 -20.35
N VAL A 98 1.63 -10.98 -20.69
CA VAL A 98 2.57 -10.16 -19.92
C VAL A 98 2.23 -8.67 -20.01
N PRO A 99 2.03 -8.06 -21.20
CA PRO A 99 1.66 -6.65 -21.27
C PRO A 99 0.31 -6.35 -20.57
N ARG A 100 -0.65 -7.27 -20.65
CA ARG A 100 -1.94 -7.14 -19.97
C ARG A 100 -1.78 -7.19 -18.45
N ALA A 101 -0.99 -8.14 -17.94
CA ALA A 101 -0.71 -8.26 -16.51
C ALA A 101 -0.04 -7.01 -15.97
N ILE A 102 1.02 -6.52 -16.63
CA ILE A 102 1.71 -5.27 -16.25
C ILE A 102 0.71 -4.11 -16.19
N ARG A 103 -0.10 -3.92 -17.25
CA ARG A 103 -1.05 -2.80 -17.31
C ARG A 103 -2.07 -2.87 -16.18
N LEU A 104 -2.64 -4.05 -15.90
CA LEU A 104 -3.61 -4.23 -14.82
C LEU A 104 -2.97 -3.96 -13.44
N THR A 105 -1.75 -4.46 -13.21
CA THR A 105 -1.04 -4.24 -11.95
C THR A 105 -0.71 -2.76 -11.76
N VAL A 106 -0.17 -2.08 -12.78
CA VAL A 106 0.17 -0.66 -12.70
C VAL A 106 -1.08 0.20 -12.49
N ILE A 107 -2.14 0.00 -13.26
CA ILE A 107 -3.38 0.79 -13.12
C ILE A 107 -3.99 0.58 -11.73
N SER A 108 -4.09 -0.66 -11.27
CA SER A 108 -4.68 -0.94 -9.95
C SER A 108 -3.88 -0.32 -8.81
N LEU A 109 -2.55 -0.35 -8.87
CA LEU A 109 -1.70 0.31 -7.88
C LEU A 109 -1.84 1.83 -7.92
N VAL A 110 -1.80 2.44 -9.10
CA VAL A 110 -1.99 3.90 -9.24
C VAL A 110 -3.33 4.33 -8.65
N ILE A 111 -4.42 3.61 -8.95
CA ILE A 111 -5.75 3.93 -8.43
C ILE A 111 -5.79 3.79 -6.89
N LEU A 112 -5.28 2.69 -6.34
CA LEU A 112 -5.28 2.48 -4.89
C LEU A 112 -4.42 3.52 -4.16
N TYR A 113 -3.24 3.85 -4.68
CA TYR A 113 -2.34 4.82 -4.07
C TYR A 113 -2.93 6.22 -4.10
N LEU A 114 -3.46 6.65 -5.26
CA LEU A 114 -4.12 7.95 -5.37
C LEU A 114 -5.35 8.00 -4.46
N GLY A 115 -6.14 6.93 -4.40
CA GLY A 115 -7.29 6.82 -3.51
C GLY A 115 -6.90 7.00 -2.04
N VAL A 116 -5.85 6.33 -1.58
CA VAL A 116 -5.33 6.50 -0.22
C VAL A 116 -4.85 7.92 0.00
N ILE A 117 -4.01 8.49 -0.89
CA ILE A 117 -3.41 9.82 -0.70
C ILE A 117 -4.49 10.91 -0.67
N VAL A 118 -5.41 10.90 -1.63
CA VAL A 118 -6.50 11.89 -1.74
C VAL A 118 -7.38 11.87 -0.49
N LEU A 119 -7.64 10.69 0.07
CA LEU A 119 -8.46 10.55 1.27
C LEU A 119 -7.64 10.70 2.56
N LEU A 120 -6.32 10.58 2.54
CA LEU A 120 -5.47 10.74 3.71
C LEU A 120 -5.17 12.19 4.02
N LEU A 121 -4.89 13.01 2.99
CA LEU A 121 -4.50 14.42 3.17
C LEU A 121 -5.54 15.28 3.90
N PRO A 122 -6.87 15.11 3.71
CA PRO A 122 -7.86 15.81 4.52
C PRO A 122 -7.85 15.37 6.00
N LEU A 123 -7.50 14.10 6.26
CA LEU A 123 -7.62 13.50 7.59
C LEU A 123 -6.52 13.96 8.53
N ILE A 124 -5.31 14.21 8.05
CA ILE A 124 -4.18 14.63 8.87
C ILE A 124 -3.26 15.57 8.09
N ALA A 125 -2.79 16.64 8.74
CA ALA A 125 -1.87 17.58 8.13
C ALA A 125 -0.48 16.93 7.96
N THR A 126 0.17 17.17 6.83
CA THR A 126 1.46 16.54 6.49
C THR A 126 2.58 16.90 7.47
N ASN A 127 2.50 18.07 8.12
CA ASN A 127 3.42 18.50 9.17
C ASN A 127 3.20 17.83 10.54
N GLN A 128 2.08 17.11 10.70
CA GLN A 128 1.75 16.36 11.92
C GLN A 128 2.00 14.85 11.76
N LEU A 129 2.51 14.41 10.59
CA LEU A 129 2.82 13.02 10.35
C LEU A 129 4.04 12.60 11.18
N PRO A 130 3.92 11.59 12.07
CA PRO A 130 5.06 11.08 12.82
C PRO A 130 6.04 10.37 11.87
N ALA A 131 7.35 10.50 12.12
CA ALA A 131 8.37 9.79 11.35
C ALA A 131 8.33 8.26 11.53
N ASN A 132 7.86 7.80 12.69
CA ASN A 132 7.92 6.40 13.11
C ASN A 132 6.57 5.67 13.03
N THR A 133 5.56 6.26 12.40
CA THR A 133 4.22 5.67 12.32
C THR A 133 3.69 5.78 10.91
N SER A 134 3.02 4.74 10.44
CA SER A 134 2.35 4.77 9.13
C SER A 134 1.37 5.95 9.07
N PRO A 135 1.40 6.76 7.99
CA PRO A 135 0.45 7.85 7.79
C PRO A 135 -1.01 7.42 7.88
N MET A 136 -1.35 6.19 7.46
CA MET A 136 -2.71 5.64 7.56
C MET A 136 -3.12 5.40 9.01
N VAL A 137 -2.20 4.85 9.82
CA VAL A 137 -2.42 4.62 11.25
C VAL A 137 -2.53 5.95 12.00
N ALA A 138 -1.64 6.91 11.68
CA ALA A 138 -1.65 8.25 12.24
C ALA A 138 -2.96 8.99 11.92
N ALA A 139 -3.43 8.93 10.67
CA ALA A 139 -4.68 9.55 10.24
C ALA A 139 -5.90 8.98 10.99
N LEU A 140 -6.01 7.65 11.12
CA LEU A 140 -7.09 7.01 11.87
C LEU A 140 -7.05 7.37 13.37
N THR A 141 -5.85 7.38 13.96
CA THR A 141 -5.64 7.74 15.36
C THR A 141 -6.04 9.19 15.63
N ALA A 142 -5.62 10.12 14.78
CA ALA A 142 -5.95 11.54 14.88
C ALA A 142 -7.47 11.81 14.79
N ARG A 143 -8.22 10.93 14.14
CA ARG A 143 -9.69 11.01 14.03
C ARG A 143 -10.45 10.22 15.11
N GLY A 144 -9.72 9.65 16.08
CA GLY A 144 -10.28 8.91 17.21
C GLY A 144 -10.69 7.48 16.87
N LEU A 145 -10.24 6.93 15.73
CA LEU A 145 -10.52 5.55 15.30
C LEU A 145 -9.36 4.62 15.72
N GLY A 146 -9.03 4.62 17.01
CA GLY A 146 -7.88 3.86 17.54
C GLY A 146 -7.96 2.35 17.28
N PHE A 147 -9.16 1.76 17.30
CA PHE A 147 -9.35 0.35 16.98
C PHE A 147 -8.97 0.02 15.52
N ALA A 148 -9.47 0.81 14.56
CA ALA A 148 -9.13 0.66 13.15
C ALA A 148 -7.63 0.93 12.90
N ALA A 149 -7.06 1.91 13.60
CA ALA A 149 -5.63 2.19 13.57
C ALA A 149 -4.79 1.00 14.04
N GLY A 150 -5.21 0.34 15.13
CA GLY A 150 -4.55 -0.86 15.66
C GLY A 150 -4.58 -2.03 14.67
N ILE A 151 -5.74 -2.33 14.07
CA ILE A 151 -5.86 -3.35 13.02
C ILE A 151 -4.94 -3.02 11.83
N MET A 152 -4.99 -1.78 11.35
CA MET A 152 -4.16 -1.34 10.24
C MET A 152 -2.66 -1.51 10.55
N ASN A 153 -2.24 -1.17 11.76
CA ASN A 153 -0.85 -1.33 12.19
C ASN A 153 -0.40 -2.79 12.15
N VAL A 154 -1.22 -3.71 12.67
CA VAL A 154 -0.93 -5.15 12.62
C VAL A 154 -0.79 -5.62 11.17
N VAL A 155 -1.73 -5.25 10.29
CA VAL A 155 -1.67 -5.64 8.88
C VAL A 155 -0.41 -5.09 8.21
N LEU A 156 -0.01 -3.85 8.50
CA LEU A 156 1.20 -3.25 7.93
C LEU A 156 2.49 -3.94 8.40
N VAL A 157 2.60 -4.27 9.69
CA VAL A 157 3.75 -5.03 10.21
C VAL A 157 3.83 -6.40 9.54
N THR A 158 2.70 -7.11 9.47
CA THR A 158 2.59 -8.39 8.75
C THR A 158 2.92 -8.22 7.27
N ALA A 159 2.56 -7.09 6.66
CA ALA A 159 2.87 -6.79 5.26
C ALA A 159 4.36 -6.70 5.00
N ILE A 160 5.08 -5.98 5.87
CA ILE A 160 6.54 -5.81 5.80
C ILE A 160 7.23 -7.16 5.95
N ILE A 161 6.86 -7.95 6.97
CA ILE A 161 7.43 -9.29 7.20
C ILE A 161 7.20 -10.19 5.97
N SER A 162 5.97 -10.19 5.43
CA SER A 162 5.65 -10.98 4.24
C SER A 162 6.46 -10.55 3.01
N THR A 163 6.70 -9.24 2.81
CA THR A 163 7.55 -8.78 1.70
C THR A 163 9.01 -9.18 1.91
N MET A 164 9.53 -9.12 3.14
CA MET A 164 10.90 -9.55 3.45
C MET A 164 11.11 -11.06 3.23
N LEU A 165 10.11 -11.87 3.58
CA LEU A 165 10.13 -13.31 3.30
C LEU A 165 10.16 -13.55 1.79
N ALA A 166 9.25 -12.93 1.04
CA ALA A 166 9.19 -13.04 -0.42
C ALA A 166 10.53 -12.68 -1.09
N SER A 167 11.17 -11.58 -0.68
CA SER A 167 12.47 -11.18 -1.24
C SER A 167 13.61 -12.13 -0.89
N THR A 168 13.57 -12.76 0.30
CA THR A 168 14.63 -13.68 0.74
C THR A 168 14.54 -15.02 0.01
N PHE A 169 13.32 -15.53 -0.20
CA PHE A 169 13.09 -16.80 -0.90
C PHE A 169 13.06 -16.65 -2.43
N GLY A 170 12.72 -15.47 -2.96
CA GLY A 170 12.73 -15.20 -4.40
C GLY A 170 14.12 -15.05 -5.02
N LEU A 171 15.17 -14.89 -4.20
CA LEU A 171 16.57 -14.83 -4.63
C LEU A 171 17.30 -16.20 -4.56
N GLY A 172 16.62 -17.26 -4.11
CA GLY A 172 17.19 -18.60 -3.91
C GLY A 172 16.78 -19.63 -4.96
#